data_AF-A0A1Y1L7V9-F1
#
_entry.id   AF-A0A1Y1L7V9-F1
#
_cell.length_a   1.000
_cell.length_b   1.000
_cell.length_c   1.000
_cell.angle_alpha   90.00
_cell.angle_beta   90.00
_cell.angle_gamma   90.00
#
_symmetry.space_group_name_H-M   'P 1'
#
loop_
_entity.id
_entity.type
_entity.pdbx_description
1 polymer ?
#
loop_
_entity_poly.entity_id
_entity_poly.type
_entity_poly.pdbx_seq_one_letter_code
_entity_poly.pdbx_strand_id
1 'polypeptide(L)'
;MQFLIKNPLGADHMHILRHLSKIEKIVHRTIAQFPAEARSFLSNMARPTVYVTRDIGPEATDLLKNHCDVTIWAHSEPVSRADLISNVQGKDALFCLLTEKIDKEVLNRAGSQLKVVATMSVGFDHLDLNELKARNVRIGYTPDVLTPATAELTIALLLATSRRLLEASEEARTGGWKAWSPFWLCGPSLNGATVGVVGFGRIGQEVAKRLNGFGIQKLLYTNQSGKDNILGGHRVPLDELLSASDFVISTCALTPETKEMFNDETFKKMKSNAVFINTSRGGVVDQDALIRALKNGTIWGAGLDVTTPEPLPLDSELFKLKNCVVLPHIGSASIETRNAMAVLTARNIVSALKGETMPSELLI
;
A
#
# COMPACT_ATOMS: atom_id res chain seq x y z
N MET A 1 -4.01 35.88 -59.37
CA MET A 1 -4.41 36.43 -58.05
C MET A 1 -4.62 35.24 -57.13
N GLN A 2 -3.57 34.68 -56.51
CA GLN A 2 -2.82 35.24 -55.37
C GLN A 2 -3.74 35.39 -54.15
N PHE A 3 -3.65 34.48 -53.18
CA PHE A 3 -3.65 34.85 -51.77
C PHE A 3 -2.89 33.82 -50.92
N LEU A 4 -1.90 34.35 -50.21
CA LEU A 4 -0.96 33.72 -49.31
C LEU A 4 -1.54 33.59 -47.89
N ILE A 5 -1.27 32.44 -47.27
CA ILE A 5 -0.70 32.20 -45.93
C ILE A 5 -1.00 33.21 -44.79
N LYS A 6 -1.48 32.70 -43.63
CA LYS A 6 -0.76 32.77 -42.33
C LYS A 6 -1.44 31.96 -41.22
N ASN A 7 -0.76 30.90 -40.78
CA ASN A 7 -1.01 30.15 -39.56
C ASN A 7 0.16 30.46 -38.60
N PRO A 8 -0.03 31.04 -37.39
CA PRO A 8 1.07 31.55 -36.58
C PRO A 8 1.45 30.58 -35.45
N LEU A 9 2.25 29.54 -35.72
CA LEU A 9 2.82 28.67 -34.67
C LEU A 9 4.29 28.27 -34.91
N GLY A 10 5.01 28.96 -35.78
CA GLY A 10 6.39 28.57 -36.19
C GLY A 10 7.55 29.25 -35.45
N ALA A 11 7.31 30.26 -34.60
CA ALA A 11 8.38 31.08 -34.03
C ALA A 11 8.83 30.65 -32.62
N ASP A 12 7.91 30.22 -31.75
CA ASP A 12 8.22 29.93 -30.34
C ASP A 12 8.95 28.59 -30.14
N HIS A 13 8.63 27.55 -30.91
CA HIS A 13 9.32 26.26 -30.82
C HIS A 13 10.81 26.34 -31.25
N MET A 14 11.12 27.15 -32.26
CA MET A 14 12.52 27.39 -32.66
C MET A 14 13.29 28.17 -31.61
N HIS A 15 12.62 29.06 -30.86
CA HIS A 15 13.26 29.84 -29.80
C HIS A 15 13.66 28.97 -28.61
N ILE A 16 12.81 28.01 -28.23
CA ILE A 16 13.07 27.03 -27.17
C ILE A 16 14.21 26.08 -27.57
N LEU A 17 14.19 25.54 -28.80
CA LEU A 17 15.27 24.67 -29.31
C LEU A 17 16.62 25.42 -29.43
N ARG A 18 16.60 26.70 -29.81
CA ARG A 18 17.80 27.56 -29.79
C ARG A 18 18.29 27.83 -28.37
N HIS A 19 17.39 27.94 -27.39
CA HIS A 19 17.76 28.08 -25.97
C HIS A 19 18.35 26.80 -25.41
N LEU A 20 17.76 25.64 -25.71
CA LEU A 20 18.28 24.33 -25.29
C LEU A 20 19.66 24.04 -25.92
N SER A 21 19.85 24.32 -27.21
CA SER A 21 21.19 24.16 -27.84
C SER A 21 22.22 25.16 -27.31
N LYS A 22 21.80 26.34 -26.84
CA LYS A 22 22.68 27.29 -26.14
C LYS A 22 23.03 26.77 -24.74
N ILE A 23 22.08 26.19 -24.01
CA ILE A 23 22.32 25.58 -22.69
C ILE A 23 23.25 24.37 -22.83
N GLU A 24 23.04 23.48 -23.81
CA GLU A 24 23.97 22.38 -24.11
C GLU A 24 25.37 22.88 -24.44
N LYS A 25 25.48 23.93 -25.27
CA LYS A 25 26.78 24.54 -25.61
C LYS A 25 27.43 25.23 -24.41
N ILE A 26 26.66 25.80 -23.49
CA ILE A 26 27.16 26.39 -22.25
C ILE A 26 27.64 25.27 -21.32
N VAL A 27 26.85 24.22 -21.11
CA VAL A 27 27.24 23.03 -20.32
C VAL A 27 28.50 22.39 -20.91
N HIS A 28 28.58 22.21 -22.23
CA HIS A 28 29.78 21.69 -22.89
C HIS A 28 30.99 22.62 -22.74
N ARG A 29 30.80 23.95 -22.83
CA ARG A 29 31.89 24.93 -22.62
C ARG A 29 32.35 24.98 -21.18
N THR A 30 31.44 24.88 -20.21
CA THR A 30 31.74 24.86 -18.78
C THR A 30 32.45 23.56 -18.40
N ILE A 31 32.02 22.41 -18.93
CA ILE A 31 32.72 21.12 -18.78
C ILE A 31 34.10 21.17 -19.45
N ALA A 32 34.24 21.87 -20.57
CA ALA A 32 35.50 22.07 -21.28
C ALA A 32 36.49 23.03 -20.58
N GLN A 33 36.11 23.68 -19.48
CA GLN A 33 36.99 24.52 -18.67
C GLN A 33 37.65 23.76 -17.51
N PHE A 34 37.20 22.54 -17.20
CA PHE A 34 37.83 21.72 -16.17
C PHE A 34 39.08 21.00 -16.70
N PRO A 35 40.10 20.76 -15.84
CA PRO A 35 41.26 19.92 -16.17
C PRO A 35 40.84 18.55 -16.72
N ALA A 36 41.67 17.94 -17.57
CA ALA A 36 41.38 16.63 -18.16
C ALA A 36 41.11 15.56 -17.09
N GLU A 37 41.78 15.64 -15.94
CA GLU A 37 41.52 14.75 -14.80
C GLU A 37 40.12 14.95 -14.21
N ALA A 38 39.61 16.18 -14.12
CA ALA A 38 38.28 16.47 -13.60
C ALA A 38 37.16 16.11 -14.60
N ARG A 39 37.42 16.22 -15.91
CA ARG A 39 36.52 15.67 -16.94
C ARG A 39 36.46 14.15 -16.92
N SER A 40 37.63 13.50 -16.76
CA SER A 40 37.73 12.06 -16.52
C SER A 40 37.02 11.66 -15.22
N PHE A 41 37.10 12.47 -14.16
CA PHE A 41 36.45 12.22 -12.87
C PHE A 41 34.92 12.35 -12.95
N LEU A 42 34.43 13.37 -13.66
CA LEU A 42 32.99 13.58 -13.90
C LEU A 42 32.42 12.58 -14.93
N SER A 43 33.23 12.10 -15.89
CA SER A 43 32.85 11.03 -16.82
C SER A 43 32.99 9.62 -16.25
N ASN A 44 33.74 9.44 -15.14
CA ASN A 44 33.95 8.15 -14.46
C ASN A 44 33.04 7.90 -13.25
N MET A 45 32.12 8.81 -12.91
CA MET A 45 31.07 8.42 -11.97
C MET A 45 30.10 7.51 -12.70
N ALA A 46 30.32 6.19 -12.57
CA ALA A 46 29.37 5.18 -13.01
C ALA A 46 27.97 5.58 -12.52
N ARG A 47 26.99 5.55 -13.43
CA ARG A 47 25.61 5.89 -13.09
C ARG A 47 25.14 4.96 -11.98
N PRO A 48 24.48 5.48 -10.92
CA PRO A 48 23.96 4.63 -9.86
C PRO A 48 23.06 3.54 -10.43
N THR A 49 23.16 2.33 -9.88
CA THR A 49 22.41 1.17 -10.35
C THR A 49 21.21 0.87 -9.45
N VAL A 50 20.06 0.62 -10.05
CA VAL A 50 18.81 0.33 -9.34
C VAL A 50 18.28 -1.03 -9.79
N TYR A 51 17.91 -1.88 -8.84
CA TYR A 51 17.10 -3.06 -9.13
C TYR A 51 15.64 -2.83 -8.72
N VAL A 52 14.71 -3.15 -9.62
CA VAL A 52 13.26 -3.03 -9.42
C VAL A 52 12.64 -4.41 -9.50
N THR A 53 11.95 -4.83 -8.44
CA THR A 53 11.41 -6.19 -8.30
C THR A 53 10.11 -6.45 -9.07
N ARG A 54 9.54 -5.41 -9.71
CA ARG A 54 8.33 -5.53 -10.55
C ARG A 54 8.23 -4.43 -11.59
N ASP A 55 7.32 -4.58 -12.55
CA ASP A 55 6.80 -3.44 -13.31
C ASP A 55 6.17 -2.41 -12.36
N ILE A 56 6.60 -1.15 -12.51
CA ILE A 56 6.21 0.01 -11.70
C ILE A 56 5.53 1.10 -12.54
N GLY A 57 5.17 0.77 -13.78
CA GLY A 57 4.58 1.69 -14.74
C GLY A 57 5.58 2.65 -15.38
N PRO A 58 5.17 3.33 -16.46
CA PRO A 58 6.06 4.14 -17.28
C PRO A 58 6.62 5.36 -16.55
N GLU A 59 5.80 6.08 -15.78
CA GLU A 59 6.21 7.34 -15.15
C GLU A 59 7.36 7.15 -14.14
N ALA A 60 7.24 6.15 -13.26
CA ALA A 60 8.28 5.82 -12.30
C ALA A 60 9.53 5.22 -12.97
N THR A 61 9.32 4.39 -14.00
CA THR A 61 10.42 3.80 -14.80
C THR A 61 11.25 4.88 -15.49
N ASP A 62 10.60 5.83 -16.16
CA ASP A 62 11.27 6.92 -16.87
C ASP A 62 12.01 7.84 -15.89
N LEU A 63 11.41 8.13 -14.72
CA LEU A 63 12.06 8.91 -13.67
C LEU A 63 13.36 8.25 -13.19
N LEU A 64 13.36 6.93 -12.97
CA LEU A 64 14.57 6.19 -12.59
C LEU A 64 15.59 6.17 -13.73
N LYS A 65 15.18 5.85 -14.96
CA LYS A 65 16.08 5.78 -16.14
C LYS A 65 16.74 7.12 -16.47
N ASN A 66 16.11 8.24 -16.12
CA ASN A 66 16.71 9.57 -16.29
C ASN A 66 17.91 9.80 -15.36
N HIS A 67 18.02 9.06 -14.25
CA HIS A 67 19.05 9.29 -13.21
C HIS A 67 19.97 8.09 -12.95
N CYS A 68 19.52 6.88 -13.28
CA CYS A 68 20.13 5.62 -12.87
C CYS A 68 20.22 4.64 -14.04
N ASP A 69 21.02 3.59 -13.85
CA ASP A 69 21.00 2.39 -14.69
C ASP A 69 20.06 1.37 -14.04
N VAL A 70 18.92 1.11 -14.69
CA VAL A 70 17.79 0.39 -14.09
C VAL A 70 17.71 -1.03 -14.63
N THR A 71 17.68 -2.01 -13.73
CA THR A 71 17.32 -3.40 -14.03
C THR A 71 15.94 -3.69 -13.44
N ILE A 72 14.99 -4.15 -14.26
CA ILE A 72 13.62 -4.43 -13.85
C ILE A 72 13.36 -5.93 -14.03
N TRP A 73 12.73 -6.56 -13.03
CA TRP A 73 12.19 -7.90 -13.17
C TRP A 73 11.13 -7.96 -14.27
N ALA A 74 11.32 -8.84 -15.25
CA ALA A 74 10.56 -8.81 -16.50
C ALA A 74 9.16 -9.44 -16.41
N HIS A 75 8.81 -10.10 -15.30
CA HIS A 75 7.57 -10.85 -15.16
C HIS A 75 6.56 -10.15 -14.24
N SER A 76 5.27 -10.43 -14.45
CA SER A 76 4.19 -9.98 -13.56
C SER A 76 4.24 -10.64 -12.19
N GLU A 77 4.73 -11.88 -12.12
CA GLU A 77 4.78 -12.69 -10.91
C GLU A 77 5.87 -12.24 -9.94
N PRO A 78 5.72 -12.53 -8.63
CA PRO A 78 6.75 -12.31 -7.63
C PRO A 78 8.12 -12.79 -8.08
N VAL A 79 9.12 -11.92 -7.94
CA VAL A 79 10.51 -12.32 -8.17
C VAL A 79 10.82 -13.48 -7.21
N SER A 80 11.39 -14.56 -7.74
CA SER A 80 11.77 -15.70 -6.91
C SER A 80 12.84 -15.28 -5.91
N ARG A 81 12.95 -15.98 -4.78
CA ARG A 81 13.99 -15.68 -3.78
C ARG A 81 15.40 -15.77 -4.37
N ALA A 82 15.65 -16.77 -5.22
CA ALA A 82 16.94 -16.95 -5.88
C ALA A 82 17.25 -15.79 -6.84
N ASP A 83 16.26 -15.36 -7.63
CA ASP A 83 16.42 -14.25 -8.58
C ASP A 83 16.57 -12.91 -7.85
N LEU A 84 15.86 -12.69 -6.74
CA LEU A 84 16.03 -11.50 -5.91
C LEU A 84 17.46 -11.38 -5.42
N ILE A 85 18.01 -12.47 -4.86
CA ILE A 85 19.39 -12.53 -4.38
C ILE A 85 20.40 -12.30 -5.51
N SER A 86 20.17 -12.90 -6.67
CA SER A 86 21.07 -12.76 -7.82
C SER A 86 21.04 -11.34 -8.40
N ASN A 87 19.86 -10.73 -8.53
CA ASN A 87 19.69 -9.45 -9.23
C ASN A 87 19.98 -8.23 -8.34
N VAL A 88 19.86 -8.35 -7.02
CA VAL A 88 20.20 -7.27 -6.07
C VAL A 88 21.71 -7.11 -5.90
N GLN A 89 22.49 -8.15 -6.19
CA GLN A 89 23.94 -8.12 -6.03
C GLN A 89 24.54 -6.97 -6.84
N GLY A 90 25.35 -6.14 -6.18
CA GLY A 90 26.04 -5.06 -6.88
C GLY A 90 25.32 -3.72 -6.89
N LYS A 91 24.05 -3.65 -6.46
CA LYS A 91 23.16 -2.51 -6.71
C LYS A 91 23.28 -1.41 -5.67
N ASP A 92 23.23 -0.15 -6.11
CA ASP A 92 23.21 1.02 -5.22
C ASP A 92 21.83 1.21 -4.55
N ALA A 93 20.76 0.75 -5.20
CA ALA A 93 19.40 0.89 -4.71
C ALA A 93 18.51 -0.31 -5.06
N LEU A 94 17.54 -0.57 -4.17
CA LEU A 94 16.49 -1.56 -4.36
C LEU A 94 15.11 -0.88 -4.30
N PHE A 95 14.34 -0.98 -5.39
CA PHE A 95 12.90 -0.72 -5.42
C PHE A 95 12.19 -2.05 -5.21
N CYS A 96 11.51 -2.20 -4.09
CA CYS A 96 10.78 -3.42 -3.74
C CYS A 96 9.28 -3.16 -3.49
N LEU A 97 8.50 -4.24 -3.47
CA LEU A 97 7.09 -4.25 -3.09
C LEU A 97 6.94 -4.99 -1.76
N LEU A 98 5.73 -4.96 -1.19
CA LEU A 98 5.40 -5.68 0.05
C LEU A 98 5.53 -7.22 -0.04
N THR A 99 5.66 -7.76 -1.26
CA THR A 99 5.77 -9.20 -1.52
C THR A 99 7.18 -9.76 -1.30
N GLU A 100 8.21 -8.92 -1.30
CA GLU A 100 9.59 -9.37 -1.12
C GLU A 100 10.04 -9.24 0.33
N LYS A 101 10.48 -10.34 0.95
CA LYS A 101 11.12 -10.28 2.27
C LYS A 101 12.57 -9.79 2.14
N ILE A 102 12.85 -8.57 2.56
CA ILE A 102 14.18 -7.96 2.54
C ILE A 102 14.84 -8.16 3.90
N ASP A 103 15.47 -9.32 4.05
CA ASP A 103 16.15 -9.74 5.29
C ASP A 103 17.68 -9.69 5.17
N LYS A 104 18.36 -10.10 6.24
CA LYS A 104 19.81 -10.18 6.32
C LYS A 104 20.49 -10.85 5.12
N GLU A 105 19.91 -11.90 4.55
CA GLU A 105 20.53 -12.63 3.44
C GLU A 105 20.50 -11.78 2.15
N VAL A 106 19.35 -11.17 1.83
CA VAL A 106 19.22 -10.26 0.68
C VAL A 106 20.18 -9.09 0.84
N LEU A 107 20.24 -8.50 2.04
CA LEU A 107 21.12 -7.36 2.32
C LEU A 107 22.61 -7.74 2.26
N ASN A 108 22.98 -8.95 2.69
CA ASN A 108 24.35 -9.47 2.53
C ASN A 108 24.73 -9.63 1.05
N ARG A 109 23.79 -10.10 0.23
CA ARG A 109 24.02 -10.35 -1.19
C ARG A 109 24.05 -9.06 -2.01
N ALA A 110 23.24 -8.06 -1.64
CA ALA A 110 23.28 -6.73 -2.23
C ALA A 110 24.69 -6.12 -2.15
N GLY A 111 25.31 -6.22 -0.97
CA GLY A 111 26.67 -5.77 -0.69
C GLY A 111 26.72 -4.36 -0.05
N SER A 112 27.94 -3.89 0.24
CA SER A 112 28.18 -2.64 0.97
C SER A 112 27.91 -1.36 0.19
N GLN A 113 27.66 -1.46 -1.12
CA GLN A 113 27.30 -0.33 -1.98
C GLN A 113 25.83 0.07 -1.89
N LEU A 114 24.96 -0.79 -1.34
CA LEU A 114 23.54 -0.50 -1.24
C LEU A 114 23.34 0.72 -0.33
N LYS A 115 22.73 1.78 -0.86
CA LYS A 115 22.49 3.06 -0.14
C LYS A 115 21.05 3.23 0.28
N VAL A 116 20.11 2.65 -0.47
CA VAL A 116 18.67 2.83 -0.24
C VAL A 116 17.87 1.58 -0.59
N VAL A 117 16.93 1.23 0.28
CA VAL A 117 15.82 0.32 -0.02
C VAL A 117 14.54 1.14 0.04
N ALA A 118 13.84 1.28 -1.08
CA ALA A 118 12.55 1.95 -1.12
C ALA A 118 11.45 0.95 -1.44
N THR A 119 10.44 0.89 -0.58
CA THR A 119 9.28 0.02 -0.77
C THR A 119 8.10 0.81 -1.33
N MET A 120 7.39 0.24 -2.29
CA MET A 120 6.10 0.76 -2.78
C MET A 120 4.96 0.27 -1.88
N SER A 121 5.03 0.62 -0.60
CA SER A 121 4.05 0.26 0.43
C SER A 121 4.13 1.20 1.63
N VAL A 122 3.06 1.27 2.43
CA VAL A 122 3.09 1.94 3.75
C VAL A 122 3.51 0.99 4.87
N GLY A 123 3.04 -0.26 4.84
CA GLY A 123 3.53 -1.29 5.75
C GLY A 123 4.92 -1.76 5.30
N PHE A 124 5.80 -2.00 6.26
CA PHE A 124 7.21 -2.32 6.08
C PHE A 124 7.65 -3.54 6.91
N ASP A 125 6.69 -4.37 7.32
CA ASP A 125 6.92 -5.61 8.08
C ASP A 125 7.74 -6.66 7.31
N HIS A 126 7.87 -6.49 5.99
CA HIS A 126 8.72 -7.28 5.11
C HIS A 126 10.19 -6.84 5.07
N LEU A 127 10.54 -5.73 5.75
CA LEU A 127 11.90 -5.19 5.82
C LEU A 127 12.56 -5.47 7.17
N ASP A 128 13.80 -5.97 7.18
CA ASP A 128 14.61 -6.07 8.39
C ASP A 128 15.22 -4.71 8.74
N LEU A 129 14.48 -3.93 9.52
CA LEU A 129 14.88 -2.56 9.90
C LEU A 129 16.19 -2.54 10.71
N ASN A 130 16.44 -3.55 11.54
CA ASN A 130 17.66 -3.61 12.34
C ASN A 130 18.89 -3.79 11.45
N GLU A 131 18.81 -4.69 10.46
CA GLU A 131 19.89 -4.88 9.49
C GLU A 131 20.08 -3.66 8.58
N LEU A 132 19.01 -3.01 8.14
CA LEU A 132 19.09 -1.78 7.32
C LEU A 132 19.76 -0.65 8.11
N LYS A 133 19.38 -0.45 9.38
CA LYS A 133 19.99 0.53 10.27
C LYS A 133 21.47 0.26 10.51
N ALA A 134 21.83 -0.98 10.81
CA ALA A 134 23.22 -1.38 11.07
C ALA A 134 24.14 -1.14 9.86
N ARG A 135 23.58 -1.14 8.65
CA ARG A 135 24.30 -0.91 7.38
C ARG A 135 24.23 0.55 6.91
N ASN A 136 23.57 1.43 7.64
CA ASN A 136 23.30 2.82 7.23
C ASN A 136 22.59 2.90 5.85
N VAL A 137 21.71 1.95 5.58
CA VAL A 137 20.88 1.92 4.37
C VAL A 137 19.61 2.72 4.64
N ARG A 138 19.37 3.75 3.84
CA ARG A 138 18.18 4.61 3.98
C ARG A 138 16.93 3.88 3.51
N ILE A 139 15.78 4.24 4.07
CA ILE A 139 14.51 3.55 3.79
C ILE A 139 13.48 4.54 3.26
N GLY A 140 12.99 4.29 2.04
CA GLY A 140 11.87 5.01 1.45
C GLY A 140 10.57 4.20 1.54
N TYR A 141 9.44 4.86 1.79
CA TYR A 141 8.12 4.23 1.83
C TYR A 141 7.04 5.19 1.30
N THR A 142 5.77 4.75 1.24
CA THR A 142 4.68 5.53 0.60
C THR A 142 3.51 5.83 1.55
N PRO A 143 3.72 6.57 2.66
CA PRO A 143 2.62 7.04 3.50
C PRO A 143 1.79 8.08 2.76
N ASP A 144 0.62 8.38 3.30
CA ASP A 144 -0.30 9.44 2.85
C ASP A 144 -0.95 9.20 1.48
N VAL A 145 -0.18 8.96 0.41
CA VAL A 145 -0.63 8.86 -1.00
C VAL A 145 -1.68 7.77 -1.28
N LEU A 146 -1.71 6.71 -0.46
CA LEU A 146 -2.66 5.60 -0.60
C LEU A 146 -3.84 5.68 0.37
N THR A 147 -3.81 6.61 1.32
CA THR A 147 -4.77 6.68 2.42
C THR A 147 -6.22 6.77 1.93
N PRO A 148 -6.57 7.63 0.95
CA PRO A 148 -7.95 7.72 0.47
C PRO A 148 -8.44 6.42 -0.20
N ALA A 149 -7.64 5.83 -1.09
CA ALA A 149 -8.00 4.61 -1.80
C ALA A 149 -8.21 3.43 -0.84
N THR A 150 -7.32 3.27 0.16
CA THR A 150 -7.46 2.21 1.16
C THR A 150 -8.65 2.43 2.07
N ALA A 151 -8.97 3.68 2.43
CA ALA A 151 -10.19 3.98 3.15
C ALA A 151 -11.44 3.66 2.31
N GLU A 152 -11.46 4.00 1.03
CA GLU A 152 -12.55 3.69 0.10
C GLU A 152 -12.79 2.20 -0.03
N LEU A 153 -11.73 1.40 -0.24
CA LEU A 153 -11.88 -0.04 -0.29
C LEU A 153 -12.37 -0.61 1.05
N THR A 154 -11.87 -0.10 2.18
CA THR A 154 -12.32 -0.57 3.50
C THR A 154 -13.83 -0.38 3.68
N ILE A 155 -14.38 0.76 3.23
CA ILE A 155 -15.83 1.00 3.24
C ILE A 155 -16.55 0.08 2.24
N ALA A 156 -16.01 -0.10 1.03
CA ALA A 156 -16.59 -0.99 0.03
C ALA A 156 -16.66 -2.44 0.53
N LEU A 157 -15.60 -2.94 1.14
CA LEU A 157 -15.52 -4.27 1.75
C LEU A 157 -16.49 -4.41 2.92
N LEU A 158 -16.59 -3.38 3.78
CA LEU A 158 -17.58 -3.35 4.86
C LEU A 158 -19.00 -3.46 4.33
N LEU A 159 -19.36 -2.67 3.32
CA LEU A 159 -20.69 -2.68 2.72
C LEU A 159 -20.96 -3.99 1.98
N ALA A 160 -19.98 -4.50 1.23
CA ALA A 160 -20.09 -5.78 0.53
C ALA A 160 -20.37 -6.94 1.48
N THR A 161 -19.67 -6.93 2.62
CA THR A 161 -19.82 -7.93 3.68
C THR A 161 -21.19 -7.77 4.36
N SER A 162 -21.45 -6.62 5.00
CA SER A 162 -22.64 -6.38 5.82
C SER A 162 -23.96 -6.42 5.05
N ARG A 163 -23.96 -6.00 3.78
CA ARG A 163 -25.14 -6.00 2.90
C ARG A 163 -25.21 -7.22 1.99
N ARG A 164 -24.33 -8.22 2.21
CA ARG A 164 -24.30 -9.50 1.50
C ARG A 164 -24.25 -9.33 -0.02
N LEU A 165 -23.50 -8.34 -0.51
CA LEU A 165 -23.54 -7.95 -1.93
C LEU A 165 -23.09 -9.08 -2.87
N LEU A 166 -22.05 -9.83 -2.50
CA LEU A 166 -21.55 -10.92 -3.35
C LEU A 166 -22.54 -12.08 -3.42
N GLU A 167 -23.13 -12.47 -2.29
CA GLU A 167 -24.18 -13.48 -2.26
C GLU A 167 -25.41 -13.03 -3.06
N ALA A 168 -25.86 -11.79 -2.86
CA ALA A 168 -27.01 -11.24 -3.59
C ALA A 168 -26.77 -11.17 -5.11
N SER A 169 -25.58 -10.76 -5.54
CA SER A 169 -25.18 -10.75 -6.95
C SER A 169 -25.20 -12.16 -7.55
N GLU A 170 -24.73 -13.15 -6.81
CA GLU A 170 -24.73 -14.54 -7.26
C GLU A 170 -26.15 -15.09 -7.40
N GLU A 171 -27.02 -14.88 -6.42
CA GLU A 171 -28.43 -15.30 -6.47
C GLU A 171 -29.19 -14.66 -7.65
N ALA A 172 -28.87 -13.39 -7.98
CA ALA A 172 -29.46 -12.71 -9.13
C ALA A 172 -29.01 -13.33 -10.47
N ARG A 173 -27.75 -13.75 -10.57
CA ARG A 173 -27.16 -14.31 -11.80
C ARG A 173 -27.46 -15.81 -11.99
N THR A 174 -27.63 -16.55 -10.91
CA THR A 174 -27.84 -18.01 -10.93
C THR A 174 -29.31 -18.43 -10.88
N GLY A 175 -30.23 -17.46 -10.88
CA GLY A 175 -31.68 -17.71 -10.92
C GLY A 175 -32.30 -17.98 -9.55
N GLY A 176 -31.59 -17.72 -8.45
CA GLY A 176 -32.14 -17.76 -7.09
C GLY A 176 -33.12 -16.63 -6.80
N TRP A 177 -32.96 -15.48 -7.46
CA TRP A 177 -33.90 -14.36 -7.37
C TRP A 177 -35.23 -14.65 -8.08
N LYS A 178 -36.29 -14.91 -7.30
CA LYS A 178 -37.65 -15.17 -7.81
C LYS A 178 -38.55 -13.93 -7.80
N ALA A 179 -38.48 -13.15 -6.72
CA ALA A 179 -39.24 -11.93 -6.51
C ALA A 179 -38.57 -11.10 -5.41
N TRP A 180 -39.01 -9.86 -5.24
CA TRP A 180 -38.70 -9.11 -4.03
C TRP A 180 -39.28 -9.83 -2.81
N SER A 181 -38.49 -9.97 -1.75
CA SER A 181 -38.88 -10.69 -0.53
C SER A 181 -38.45 -9.90 0.71
N PRO A 182 -39.33 -9.74 1.72
CA PRO A 182 -39.12 -8.78 2.82
C PRO A 182 -37.91 -9.08 3.72
N PHE A 183 -37.55 -10.35 3.89
CA PHE A 183 -36.48 -10.78 4.81
C PHE A 183 -35.33 -11.53 4.13
N TRP A 184 -35.39 -11.67 2.81
CA TRP A 184 -34.37 -12.39 2.06
C TRP A 184 -33.13 -11.51 1.88
N LEU A 185 -31.94 -12.08 2.13
CA LEU A 185 -30.64 -11.40 2.02
C LEU A 185 -30.49 -10.13 2.89
N CYS A 186 -31.27 -9.99 3.97
CA CYS A 186 -31.03 -8.94 4.96
C CYS A 186 -29.69 -9.13 5.66
N GLY A 187 -29.07 -8.01 6.06
CA GLY A 187 -27.83 -7.98 6.82
C GLY A 187 -27.70 -6.68 7.65
N PRO A 188 -26.66 -6.58 8.50
CA PRO A 188 -26.44 -5.44 9.39
C PRO A 188 -26.36 -4.10 8.65
N SER A 189 -26.86 -3.05 9.29
CA SER A 189 -26.85 -1.67 8.77
C SER A 189 -25.91 -0.79 9.58
N LEU A 190 -25.25 0.16 8.93
CA LEU A 190 -24.41 1.18 9.58
C LEU A 190 -25.23 2.26 10.30
N ASN A 191 -26.47 2.51 9.86
CA ASN A 191 -27.29 3.56 10.45
C ASN A 191 -27.59 3.22 11.92
N GLY A 192 -27.23 4.13 12.83
CA GLY A 192 -27.36 3.93 14.27
C GLY A 192 -26.35 2.96 14.88
N ALA A 193 -25.37 2.47 14.12
CA ALA A 193 -24.39 1.50 14.60
C ALA A 193 -23.26 2.13 15.42
N THR A 194 -22.66 1.36 16.33
CA THR A 194 -21.36 1.66 16.93
C THR A 194 -20.25 1.04 16.09
N VAL A 195 -19.29 1.85 15.64
CA VAL A 195 -18.12 1.38 14.86
C VAL A 195 -16.85 1.53 15.68
N GLY A 196 -16.11 0.44 15.83
CA GLY A 196 -14.80 0.38 16.46
C GLY A 196 -13.68 0.28 15.43
N VAL A 197 -12.71 1.19 15.49
CA VAL A 197 -11.51 1.15 14.63
C VAL A 197 -10.26 0.80 15.44
N VAL A 198 -9.65 -0.35 15.13
CA VAL A 198 -8.40 -0.81 15.76
C VAL A 198 -7.22 -0.32 14.92
N GLY A 199 -6.43 0.58 15.49
CA GLY A 199 -5.34 1.26 14.79
C GLY A 199 -5.78 2.59 14.16
N PHE A 200 -5.98 3.61 14.99
CA PHE A 200 -6.49 4.93 14.57
C PHE A 200 -5.43 5.87 13.96
N GLY A 201 -4.63 5.34 13.04
CA GLY A 201 -3.70 6.11 12.21
C GLY A 201 -4.40 6.85 11.06
N ARG A 202 -3.62 7.28 10.06
CA ARG A 202 -4.12 8.02 8.88
C ARG A 202 -5.27 7.29 8.16
N ILE A 203 -5.11 6.00 7.89
CA ILE A 203 -6.12 5.17 7.22
C ILE A 203 -7.37 5.03 8.10
N GLY A 204 -7.22 4.65 9.37
CA GLY A 204 -8.35 4.52 10.30
C GLY A 204 -9.15 5.82 10.47
N GLN A 205 -8.47 6.97 10.51
CA GLN A 205 -9.12 8.29 10.57
C GLN A 205 -9.87 8.62 9.26
N GLU A 206 -9.28 8.31 8.10
CA GLU A 206 -9.91 8.57 6.81
C GLU A 206 -11.11 7.64 6.53
N VAL A 207 -11.08 6.41 7.07
CA VAL A 207 -12.23 5.50 7.16
C VAL A 207 -13.31 6.09 8.05
N ALA A 208 -12.97 6.49 9.29
CA ALA A 208 -13.92 7.08 10.23
C ALA A 208 -14.60 8.34 9.67
N LYS A 209 -13.84 9.21 9.01
CA LYS A 209 -14.38 10.39 8.33
C LYS A 209 -15.45 10.05 7.29
N ARG A 210 -15.26 8.97 6.51
CA ARG A 210 -16.26 8.49 5.53
C ARG A 210 -17.49 7.89 6.21
N LEU A 211 -17.29 7.16 7.31
CA LEU A 211 -18.39 6.54 8.06
C LEU A 211 -19.38 7.54 8.65
N ASN A 212 -18.95 8.77 8.93
CA ASN A 212 -19.86 9.84 9.37
C ASN A 212 -21.02 10.08 8.40
N GLY A 213 -20.81 9.88 7.09
CA GLY A 213 -21.86 10.01 6.07
C GLY A 213 -22.92 8.91 6.12
N PHE A 214 -22.71 7.84 6.89
CA PHE A 214 -23.62 6.69 6.99
C PHE A 214 -24.53 6.72 8.23
N GLY A 215 -24.47 7.79 9.04
CA GLY A 215 -25.34 7.95 10.21
C GLY A 215 -25.00 7.02 11.37
N ILE A 216 -23.72 6.70 11.57
CA ILE A 216 -23.28 5.92 12.73
C ILE A 216 -23.64 6.62 14.04
N GLN A 217 -23.99 5.86 15.08
CA GLN A 217 -24.31 6.41 16.40
C GLN A 217 -23.06 6.78 17.19
N LYS A 218 -22.04 5.92 17.16
CA LYS A 218 -20.83 6.08 17.96
C LYS A 218 -19.60 5.59 17.21
N LEU A 219 -18.53 6.37 17.29
CA LEU A 219 -17.20 5.98 16.85
C LEU A 219 -16.32 5.68 18.07
N LEU A 220 -15.76 4.48 18.11
CA LEU A 220 -14.77 4.03 19.09
C LEU A 220 -13.45 3.78 18.38
N TYR A 221 -12.32 3.98 19.06
CA TYR A 221 -11.05 3.60 18.49
C TYR A 221 -10.01 3.17 19.53
N THR A 222 -9.05 2.37 19.08
CA THR A 222 -7.82 2.09 19.84
C THR A 222 -6.63 2.71 19.13
N ASN A 223 -5.69 3.23 19.91
CA ASN A 223 -4.38 3.65 19.44
C ASN A 223 -3.37 3.52 20.59
N GLN A 224 -2.09 3.28 20.29
CA GLN A 224 -1.04 3.19 21.33
C GLN A 224 -0.75 4.57 21.94
N SER A 225 -0.78 5.61 21.11
CA SER A 225 -0.52 7.00 21.50
C SER A 225 -1.39 7.96 20.67
N GLY A 226 -1.38 9.24 21.02
CA GLY A 226 -2.08 10.28 20.27
C GLY A 226 -3.20 10.97 21.05
N LYS A 227 -3.89 11.87 20.36
CA LYS A 227 -4.94 12.71 20.93
C LYS A 227 -6.22 11.90 21.14
N ASP A 228 -6.95 12.26 22.19
CA ASP A 228 -8.32 11.80 22.39
C ASP A 228 -9.29 12.62 21.54
N ASN A 229 -10.51 12.12 21.37
CA ASN A 229 -11.62 12.82 20.71
C ASN A 229 -11.38 13.20 19.23
N ILE A 230 -10.55 12.43 18.51
CA ILE A 230 -10.33 12.65 17.08
C ILE A 230 -11.63 12.34 16.31
N LEU A 231 -12.08 13.30 15.50
CA LEU A 231 -13.33 13.22 14.72
C LEU A 231 -14.59 12.95 15.58
N GLY A 232 -14.58 13.32 16.86
CA GLY A 232 -15.68 13.02 17.79
C GLY A 232 -15.77 11.54 18.22
N GLY A 233 -14.79 10.73 17.84
CA GLY A 233 -14.67 9.35 18.30
C GLY A 233 -14.06 9.24 19.70
N HIS A 234 -14.29 8.13 20.40
CA HIS A 234 -13.80 7.91 21.76
C HIS A 234 -12.67 6.89 21.75
N ARG A 235 -11.51 7.26 22.31
CA ARG A 235 -10.42 6.32 22.54
C ARG A 235 -10.77 5.42 23.72
N VAL A 236 -10.78 4.11 23.52
CA VAL A 236 -11.15 3.14 24.56
C VAL A 236 -10.19 1.93 24.54
N PRO A 237 -10.10 1.15 25.63
CA PRO A 237 -9.39 -0.13 25.62
C PRO A 237 -9.98 -1.11 24.60
N LEU A 238 -9.17 -2.07 24.13
CA LEU A 238 -9.59 -3.03 23.10
C LEU A 238 -10.83 -3.84 23.53
N ASP A 239 -10.87 -4.30 24.77
CA ASP A 239 -12.00 -5.09 25.29
C ASP A 239 -13.32 -4.29 25.28
N GLU A 240 -13.28 -3.01 25.62
CA GLU A 240 -14.44 -2.13 25.53
C GLU A 240 -14.85 -1.92 24.07
N LEU A 241 -13.89 -1.71 23.16
CA LEU A 241 -14.15 -1.56 21.74
C LEU A 241 -14.87 -2.80 21.17
N LEU A 242 -14.33 -4.00 21.45
CA LEU A 242 -14.87 -5.25 20.94
C LEU A 242 -16.29 -5.50 21.44
N SER A 243 -16.53 -5.31 22.73
CA SER A 243 -17.85 -5.57 23.34
C SER A 243 -18.92 -4.56 22.96
N ALA A 244 -18.53 -3.30 22.68
CA ALA A 244 -19.48 -2.24 22.34
C ALA A 244 -19.79 -2.11 20.83
N SER A 245 -18.91 -2.60 19.94
CA SER A 245 -19.02 -2.33 18.50
C SER A 245 -19.93 -3.32 17.75
N ASP A 246 -20.72 -2.79 16.81
CA ASP A 246 -21.45 -3.57 15.81
C ASP A 246 -20.58 -3.82 14.57
N PHE A 247 -19.59 -2.95 14.32
CA PHE A 247 -18.59 -3.12 13.28
C PHE A 247 -17.20 -2.91 13.88
N VAL A 248 -16.30 -3.86 13.68
CA VAL A 248 -14.89 -3.74 14.09
C VAL A 248 -14.03 -3.71 12.84
N ILE A 249 -13.24 -2.65 12.67
CA ILE A 249 -12.37 -2.42 11.50
C ILE A 249 -10.91 -2.40 11.97
N SER A 250 -10.09 -3.31 11.45
CA SER A 250 -8.65 -3.33 11.70
C SER A 250 -7.87 -2.61 10.60
N THR A 251 -7.16 -1.55 11.00
CA THR A 251 -6.24 -0.77 10.17
C THR A 251 -4.88 -0.58 10.87
N CYS A 252 -4.54 -1.41 11.86
CA CYS A 252 -3.29 -1.32 12.62
C CYS A 252 -2.09 -1.86 11.82
N ALA A 253 -0.87 -1.52 12.23
CA ALA A 253 0.32 -2.19 11.70
C ALA A 253 0.43 -3.62 12.25
N LEU A 254 1.11 -4.51 11.52
CA LEU A 254 1.55 -5.80 12.06
C LEU A 254 2.84 -5.61 12.85
N THR A 255 2.78 -5.86 14.16
CA THR A 255 3.89 -5.80 15.10
C THR A 255 3.84 -7.04 15.99
N PRO A 256 4.86 -7.31 16.82
CA PRO A 256 4.79 -8.40 17.80
C PRO A 256 3.56 -8.31 18.71
N GLU A 257 3.11 -7.11 19.05
CA GLU A 257 1.96 -6.86 19.94
C GLU A 257 0.60 -7.01 19.23
N THR A 258 0.53 -6.81 17.92
CA THR A 258 -0.72 -6.94 17.14
C THR A 258 -0.82 -8.26 16.39
N LYS A 259 0.26 -9.07 16.38
CA LYS A 259 0.25 -10.39 15.76
C LYS A 259 -0.81 -11.27 16.42
N GLU A 260 -1.72 -11.82 15.59
CA GLU A 260 -2.81 -12.69 16.03
C GLU A 260 -3.64 -12.11 17.18
N MET A 261 -3.71 -10.77 17.27
CA MET A 261 -4.48 -10.10 18.30
C MET A 261 -5.98 -10.38 18.17
N PHE A 262 -6.45 -10.66 16.95
CA PHE A 262 -7.79 -11.19 16.72
C PHE A 262 -7.77 -12.72 16.69
N ASN A 263 -8.06 -13.32 17.84
CA ASN A 263 -8.09 -14.76 18.10
C ASN A 263 -9.41 -15.18 18.77
N ASP A 264 -9.54 -16.46 19.17
CA ASP A 264 -10.78 -17.00 19.76
C ASP A 264 -11.28 -16.18 20.96
N GLU A 265 -10.38 -15.68 21.81
CA GLU A 265 -10.75 -14.91 23.00
C GLU A 265 -11.32 -13.54 22.62
N THR A 266 -10.69 -12.85 21.67
CA THR A 266 -11.16 -11.54 21.22
C THR A 266 -12.43 -11.62 20.38
N PHE A 267 -12.59 -12.61 19.51
CA PHE A 267 -13.83 -12.82 18.77
C PHE A 267 -15.01 -13.13 19.70
N LYS A 268 -14.79 -13.88 20.79
CA LYS A 268 -15.83 -14.11 21.81
C LYS A 268 -16.29 -12.85 22.55
N LYS A 269 -15.46 -11.81 22.60
CA LYS A 269 -15.83 -10.51 23.19
C LYS A 269 -16.68 -9.66 22.26
N MET A 270 -16.69 -9.95 20.96
CA MET A 270 -17.52 -9.25 20.00
C MET A 270 -19.00 -9.65 20.15
N LYS A 271 -19.90 -8.77 19.69
CA LYS A 271 -21.32 -9.12 19.60
C LYS A 271 -21.52 -10.20 18.53
N SER A 272 -22.48 -11.11 18.75
CA SER A 272 -22.80 -12.15 17.76
C SER A 272 -23.33 -11.61 16.43
N ASN A 273 -23.88 -10.39 16.44
CA ASN A 273 -24.33 -9.68 15.24
C ASN A 273 -23.25 -8.73 14.65
N ALA A 274 -22.02 -8.73 15.18
CA ALA A 274 -20.97 -7.82 14.74
C ALA A 274 -20.31 -8.27 13.43
N VAL A 275 -19.87 -7.30 12.63
CA VAL A 275 -19.10 -7.51 11.40
C VAL A 275 -17.63 -7.14 11.63
N PHE A 276 -16.71 -8.02 11.25
CA PHE A 276 -15.26 -7.77 11.34
C PHE A 276 -14.66 -7.44 9.96
N ILE A 277 -13.88 -6.37 9.85
CA ILE A 277 -13.22 -5.97 8.60
C ILE A 277 -11.72 -5.85 8.84
N ASN A 278 -10.91 -6.48 7.98
CA ASN A 278 -9.46 -6.38 8.04
C ASN A 278 -8.88 -5.86 6.71
N THR A 279 -8.30 -4.67 6.75
CA THR A 279 -7.53 -4.07 5.64
C THR A 279 -6.11 -3.70 6.08
N SER A 280 -5.62 -4.38 7.12
CA SER A 280 -4.27 -4.19 7.67
C SER A 280 -3.24 -5.17 7.11
N ARG A 281 -3.04 -6.30 7.81
CA ARG A 281 -2.26 -7.48 7.42
C ARG A 281 -2.98 -8.74 7.86
N GLY A 282 -2.78 -9.84 7.13
CA GLY A 282 -3.34 -11.14 7.51
C GLY A 282 -2.87 -11.60 8.89
N GLY A 283 -1.59 -11.42 9.21
CA GLY A 283 -0.97 -11.85 10.47
C GLY A 283 -1.49 -11.17 11.74
N VAL A 284 -2.37 -10.17 11.63
CA VAL A 284 -3.06 -9.55 12.78
C VAL A 284 -4.22 -10.43 13.28
N VAL A 285 -4.64 -11.40 12.46
CA VAL A 285 -5.75 -12.31 12.73
C VAL A 285 -5.23 -13.75 12.81
N ASP A 286 -5.59 -14.46 13.88
CA ASP A 286 -5.58 -15.92 13.86
C ASP A 286 -6.71 -16.37 12.91
N GLN A 287 -6.30 -16.81 11.72
CA GLN A 287 -7.22 -17.14 10.63
C GLN A 287 -8.09 -18.36 10.98
N ASP A 288 -7.57 -19.32 11.74
CA ASP A 288 -8.34 -20.49 12.15
C ASP A 288 -9.38 -20.12 13.21
N ALA A 289 -9.04 -19.20 14.12
CA ALA A 289 -10.00 -18.63 15.07
C ALA A 289 -11.12 -17.88 14.35
N LEU A 290 -10.80 -17.11 13.29
CA LEU A 290 -11.81 -16.44 12.48
C LEU A 290 -12.74 -17.45 11.79
N ILE A 291 -12.19 -18.51 11.19
CA ILE A 291 -13.00 -19.57 10.56
C ILE A 291 -13.95 -20.20 11.59
N ARG A 292 -13.48 -20.52 12.79
CA ARG A 292 -14.32 -21.04 13.88
C ARG A 292 -15.40 -20.04 14.28
N ALA A 293 -15.04 -18.77 14.47
CA ALA A 293 -15.97 -17.72 14.87
C ALA A 293 -17.10 -17.54 13.84
N LEU A 294 -16.79 -17.60 12.55
CA LEU A 294 -17.76 -17.49 11.47
C LEU A 294 -18.66 -18.73 11.37
N LYS A 295 -18.09 -19.94 11.46
CA LYS A 295 -18.87 -21.19 11.41
C LYS A 295 -19.83 -21.34 12.58
N ASN A 296 -19.39 -20.91 13.77
CA ASN A 296 -20.17 -21.03 15.00
C ASN A 296 -21.15 -19.86 15.21
N GLY A 297 -21.16 -18.86 14.33
CA GLY A 297 -21.97 -17.64 14.52
C GLY A 297 -21.56 -16.82 15.75
N THR A 298 -20.28 -16.91 16.15
CA THR A 298 -19.71 -16.08 17.22
C THR A 298 -19.69 -14.60 16.82
N ILE A 299 -19.52 -14.34 15.53
CA ILE A 299 -19.72 -13.03 14.89
C ILE A 299 -20.59 -13.23 13.64
N TRP A 300 -21.17 -12.15 13.12
CA TRP A 300 -22.08 -12.22 11.98
C TRP A 300 -21.36 -12.57 10.68
N GLY A 301 -20.23 -11.91 10.42
CA GLY A 301 -19.48 -12.07 9.17
C GLY A 301 -18.18 -11.29 9.18
N ALA A 302 -17.34 -11.54 8.17
CA ALA A 302 -16.06 -10.88 8.02
C ALA A 302 -15.71 -10.49 6.58
N GLY A 303 -14.99 -9.39 6.43
CA GLY A 303 -14.43 -8.94 5.16
C GLY A 303 -12.91 -8.79 5.30
N LEU A 304 -12.15 -9.46 4.43
CA LEU A 304 -10.70 -9.50 4.48
C LEU A 304 -10.13 -9.00 3.14
N ASP A 305 -9.36 -7.93 3.16
CA ASP A 305 -8.49 -7.57 2.02
C ASP A 305 -7.12 -8.24 2.12
N VAL A 306 -6.81 -8.85 3.28
CA VAL A 306 -5.49 -9.41 3.60
C VAL A 306 -5.66 -10.75 4.32
N THR A 307 -4.76 -11.68 4.06
CA THR A 307 -4.87 -13.09 4.54
C THR A 307 -3.51 -13.67 4.91
N THR A 308 -3.50 -14.86 5.52
CA THR A 308 -2.27 -15.60 5.81
C THR A 308 -2.40 -17.04 5.29
N PRO A 309 -1.60 -17.47 4.29
CA PRO A 309 -0.67 -16.69 3.48
C PRO A 309 -1.38 -15.84 2.41
N GLU A 310 -0.62 -15.01 1.70
CA GLU A 310 -1.04 -14.37 0.46
C GLU A 310 -0.19 -14.89 -0.73
N PRO A 311 -0.80 -15.47 -1.78
CA PRO A 311 -2.23 -15.69 -1.97
C PRO A 311 -2.80 -16.78 -1.04
N LEU A 312 -4.07 -16.63 -0.68
CA LEU A 312 -4.80 -17.65 0.09
C LEU A 312 -4.99 -18.92 -0.77
N PRO A 313 -4.75 -20.13 -0.24
CA PRO A 313 -4.99 -21.39 -0.97
C PRO A 313 -6.44 -21.51 -1.44
N LEU A 314 -6.63 -22.02 -2.67
CA LEU A 314 -7.96 -22.12 -3.30
C LEU A 314 -8.93 -23.06 -2.57
N ASP A 315 -8.40 -24.00 -1.79
CA ASP A 315 -9.17 -24.94 -0.96
C ASP A 315 -9.48 -24.41 0.45
N SER A 316 -9.06 -23.18 0.76
CA SER A 316 -9.29 -22.52 2.05
C SER A 316 -10.76 -22.48 2.42
N GLU A 317 -11.04 -22.76 3.69
CA GLU A 317 -12.39 -22.71 4.25
C GLU A 317 -13.01 -21.30 4.16
N LEU A 318 -12.21 -20.23 4.18
CA LEU A 318 -12.72 -18.86 4.06
C LEU A 318 -13.50 -18.64 2.76
N PHE A 319 -13.08 -19.25 1.64
CA PHE A 319 -13.79 -19.14 0.36
C PHE A 319 -15.13 -19.90 0.34
N LYS A 320 -15.34 -20.83 1.29
CA LYS A 320 -16.57 -21.65 1.40
C LYS A 320 -17.63 -20.99 2.29
N LEU A 321 -17.27 -19.97 3.07
CA LEU A 321 -18.15 -19.30 4.02
C LEU A 321 -18.92 -18.15 3.35
N LYS A 322 -20.25 -18.27 3.26
CA LYS A 322 -21.12 -17.22 2.67
C LYS A 322 -21.09 -15.89 3.42
N ASN A 323 -20.73 -15.90 4.71
CA ASN A 323 -20.57 -14.71 5.54
C ASN A 323 -19.11 -14.21 5.61
N CYS A 324 -18.26 -14.63 4.66
CA CYS A 324 -16.91 -14.11 4.51
C CYS A 324 -16.72 -13.54 3.10
N VAL A 325 -16.16 -12.33 3.01
CA VAL A 325 -15.70 -11.73 1.75
C VAL A 325 -14.18 -11.66 1.81
N VAL A 326 -13.50 -12.17 0.78
CA VAL A 326 -12.04 -12.13 0.67
C VAL A 326 -11.65 -11.41 -0.61
N LEU A 327 -10.78 -10.41 -0.51
CA LEU A 327 -10.19 -9.67 -1.61
C LEU A 327 -8.67 -9.90 -1.64
N PRO A 328 -8.02 -9.84 -2.81
CA PRO A 328 -6.60 -10.15 -2.97
C PRO A 328 -5.72 -8.91 -2.78
N HIS A 329 -5.78 -8.26 -1.61
CA HIS A 329 -4.93 -7.13 -1.22
C HIS A 329 -4.97 -5.96 -2.20
N ILE A 330 -6.17 -5.47 -2.46
CA ILE A 330 -6.44 -4.39 -3.42
C ILE A 330 -6.64 -3.03 -2.76
N GLY A 331 -6.28 -2.88 -1.48
CA GLY A 331 -6.42 -1.65 -0.68
C GLY A 331 -6.02 -0.36 -1.39
N SER A 332 -4.89 -0.35 -2.08
CA SER A 332 -4.38 0.82 -2.80
C SER A 332 -4.63 0.79 -4.31
N ALA A 333 -5.43 -0.14 -4.81
CA ALA A 333 -5.53 -0.47 -6.24
C ALA A 333 -6.46 0.47 -7.03
N SER A 334 -6.26 1.79 -6.92
CA SER A 334 -6.69 2.73 -7.95
C SER A 334 -5.53 3.06 -8.88
N ILE A 335 -5.83 3.44 -10.13
CA ILE A 335 -4.81 3.77 -11.13
C ILE A 335 -3.96 4.95 -10.62
N GLU A 336 -4.63 5.98 -10.11
CA GLU A 336 -4.02 7.20 -9.62
C GLU A 336 -3.13 6.93 -8.41
N THR A 337 -3.61 6.13 -7.45
CA THR A 337 -2.83 5.81 -6.25
C THR A 337 -1.62 4.95 -6.57
N ARG A 338 -1.75 3.93 -7.44
CA ARG A 338 -0.60 3.10 -7.83
C ARG A 338 0.47 3.90 -8.55
N ASN A 339 0.08 4.81 -9.45
CA ASN A 339 1.04 5.71 -10.11
C ASN A 339 1.72 6.64 -9.09
N ALA A 340 0.95 7.28 -8.19
CA ALA A 340 1.50 8.17 -7.18
C ALA A 340 2.48 7.46 -6.23
N MET A 341 2.16 6.23 -5.81
CA MET A 341 3.04 5.39 -4.99
C MET A 341 4.34 5.06 -5.73
N ALA A 342 4.26 4.60 -6.98
CA ALA A 342 5.42 4.23 -7.76
C ALA A 342 6.38 5.41 -7.98
N VAL A 343 5.82 6.57 -8.32
CA VAL A 343 6.58 7.82 -8.50
C VAL A 343 7.22 8.26 -7.18
N LEU A 344 6.49 8.20 -6.06
CA LEU A 344 7.05 8.54 -4.75
C LEU A 344 8.23 7.64 -4.38
N THR A 345 8.10 6.32 -4.57
CA THR A 345 9.19 5.36 -4.31
C THR A 345 10.40 5.65 -5.21
N ALA A 346 10.19 5.94 -6.50
CA ALA A 346 11.27 6.32 -7.41
C ALA A 346 11.95 7.63 -7.00
N ARG A 347 11.17 8.65 -6.56
CA ARG A 347 11.73 9.91 -6.05
C ARG A 347 12.54 9.72 -4.77
N ASN A 348 12.09 8.85 -3.86
CA ASN A 348 12.85 8.48 -2.67
C ASN A 348 14.23 7.92 -3.06
N ILE A 349 14.27 6.97 -4.01
CA ILE A 349 15.53 6.40 -4.51
C ILE A 349 16.44 7.48 -5.10
N VAL A 350 15.92 8.30 -6.02
CA VAL A 350 16.72 9.33 -6.69
C VAL A 350 17.29 10.34 -5.69
N SER A 351 16.48 10.83 -4.74
CA SER A 351 16.96 11.75 -3.70
C SER A 351 18.01 11.09 -2.80
N ALA A 352 17.81 9.83 -2.40
CA ALA A 352 18.78 9.12 -1.57
C ALA A 352 20.14 8.94 -2.28
N LEU A 353 20.13 8.58 -3.56
CA LEU A 353 21.35 8.40 -4.36
C LEU A 353 22.10 9.71 -4.62
N LYS A 354 21.39 10.85 -4.63
CA LYS A 354 21.97 12.21 -4.70
C LYS A 354 22.46 12.73 -3.35
N GLY A 355 22.21 12.02 -2.25
CA GLY A 355 22.51 12.51 -0.90
C GLY A 355 21.54 13.60 -0.41
N GLU A 356 20.37 13.71 -1.02
CA GLU A 356 19.33 14.67 -0.68
C GLU A 356 18.33 14.08 0.33
N THR A 357 17.50 14.94 0.93
CA THR A 357 16.36 14.51 1.74
C THR A 357 15.33 13.79 0.86
N MET A 358 14.90 12.58 1.25
CA MET A 358 13.85 11.88 0.52
C MET A 358 12.49 12.53 0.79
N PRO A 359 11.58 12.59 -0.21
CA PRO A 359 10.22 13.06 0.00
C PRO A 359 9.48 12.29 1.11
N SER A 360 9.77 11.00 1.25
CA SER A 360 9.27 10.18 2.35
C SER A 360 10.29 9.16 2.82
N GLU A 361 10.96 9.51 3.92
CA GLU A 361 11.95 8.67 4.60
C GLU A 361 11.35 8.04 5.85
N LEU A 362 11.58 6.74 6.03
CA LEU A 362 11.35 6.07 7.31
C LEU A 362 12.61 6.24 8.17
N LEU A 363 12.50 7.02 9.24
CA LEU A 363 13.58 7.26 10.21
C LEU A 363 13.57 6.15 11.26
N ILE A 364 14.69 5.44 11.41
CA ILE A 364 14.83 4.27 12.31
C ILE A 364 15.99 4.36 13.29
#